data_AF-K3WR50-F1
#
_entry.id   AF-K3WR50-F1
#
_cell.length_a   1.000
_cell.length_b   1.000
_cell.length_c   1.000
_cell.angle_alpha   90.00
_cell.angle_beta   90.00
_cell.angle_gamma   90.00
#
_symmetry.space_group_name_H-M   'P 1'
#
loop_
_entity.id
_entity.type
_entity.pdbx_description
1 polymer ?
#
loop_
_entity_poly.entity_id
_entity_poly.type
_entity_poly.pdbx_seq_one_letter_code
_entity_poly.pdbx_strand_id
1 'polypeptide(L)'
;MALVASPSSAKLSIPLSDDYACAGLVNSTSHVIANEPRTLEVNGKIYPLNDGPVFRNGTLYAQQIMKQLEVIRSMANPKVVDIKKRVREIILSSKGDTRVTVESYHKVYAALEKANVIVQPKSIDNSDASFGAMRLGIKGYNLKLVRDSEYSKYIDHLSDAQVADACGWHSKSQKTQISGARKDHRIFVSDFSKHREYTDEAAQHQKYVPIHMMSIPVQVEMMRSMATNHPIYALLDYHFFTNFALEHLARTALFAAKSDYDQTMAFGASGSLRYIYQDFDKVSFQDDFPTDIEARGLRYLPIHRYAKYGKKYYKAVKEFVTSSRSDLIKLVTHLVFLNSVKHHFMNGAVTWHGSTAPYSTGAIWNKPLPTKKGVKVNPLDYAIPLEKVPELVSVNANFLRPVPRKYTALETYNAAPFTNEPKLTKPIAEFHNTMEALEKTIVEAESKEELPNDLIKPSLMPHFPFI
;
A
#
# COMPACT_ATOMS: atom_id res chain seq x y z
N MET A 1 -1.33 -13.78 -34.30
CA MET A 1 -2.27 -12.67 -34.57
C MET A 1 -1.82 -11.47 -33.75
N ALA A 2 -1.40 -10.39 -34.40
CA ALA A 2 -0.87 -9.21 -33.74
C ALA A 2 -2.02 -8.37 -33.17
N LEU A 3 -2.32 -8.53 -31.88
CA LEU A 3 -3.12 -7.56 -31.13
C LEU A 3 -2.17 -6.50 -30.59
N VAL A 4 -1.82 -5.57 -31.47
CA VAL A 4 -1.12 -4.34 -31.12
C VAL A 4 -2.10 -3.47 -30.35
N ALA A 5 -2.09 -3.54 -29.02
CA ALA A 5 -2.62 -2.46 -28.20
C ALA A 5 -1.47 -1.48 -27.87
N SER A 6 -1.06 -0.72 -28.90
CA SER A 6 -0.67 0.68 -28.72
C SER A 6 -1.78 1.41 -27.94
N PRO A 7 -1.52 2.55 -27.29
CA PRO A 7 -2.62 3.42 -26.88
C PRO A 7 -3.48 3.62 -28.12
N SER A 8 -4.68 3.06 -28.11
CA SER A 8 -5.55 3.01 -29.27
C SER A 8 -5.69 4.44 -29.77
N SER A 9 -5.21 4.73 -30.98
CA SER A 9 -5.51 6.00 -31.66
C SER A 9 -7.01 6.14 -31.91
N ALA A 10 -7.78 5.04 -31.76
CA ALA A 10 -9.22 5.06 -31.88
C ALA A 10 -9.86 5.87 -30.75
N LYS A 11 -10.83 6.67 -31.16
CA LYS A 11 -11.74 7.43 -30.32
C LYS A 11 -12.46 6.51 -29.34
N LEU A 12 -12.65 6.97 -28.10
CA LEU A 12 -13.44 6.29 -27.09
C LEU A 12 -14.91 6.28 -27.51
N SER A 13 -15.56 5.12 -27.38
CA SER A 13 -16.97 4.98 -27.74
C SER A 13 -17.69 3.95 -26.88
N ILE A 14 -18.98 4.17 -26.65
CA ILE A 14 -19.88 3.17 -26.09
C ILE A 14 -20.41 2.36 -27.27
N PRO A 15 -20.27 1.03 -27.29
CA PRO A 15 -20.79 0.19 -28.37
C PRO A 15 -22.30 0.40 -28.57
N LEU A 16 -22.72 0.48 -29.83
CA LEU A 16 -24.14 0.46 -30.20
C LEU A 16 -24.64 -0.98 -30.23
N SER A 17 -25.96 -1.18 -30.06
CA SER A 17 -26.57 -2.52 -30.05
C SER A 17 -26.40 -3.30 -31.36
N ASP A 18 -26.14 -2.60 -32.46
CA ASP A 18 -25.93 -3.12 -33.81
C ASP A 18 -24.46 -3.09 -34.26
N ASP A 19 -23.52 -2.80 -33.35
CA ASP A 19 -22.08 -2.85 -33.63
C ASP A 19 -21.57 -4.30 -33.58
N TYR A 20 -21.96 -5.09 -34.59
CA TYR A 20 -21.59 -6.51 -34.71
C TYR A 20 -20.09 -6.73 -34.84
N ALA A 21 -19.34 -5.74 -35.37
CA ALA A 21 -17.90 -5.82 -35.47
C ALA A 21 -17.25 -5.73 -34.08
N CYS A 22 -17.67 -4.78 -33.26
CA CYS A 22 -17.25 -4.67 -31.87
C CYS A 22 -17.66 -5.92 -31.06
N ALA A 23 -18.90 -6.37 -31.20
CA ALA A 23 -19.38 -7.58 -30.54
C ALA A 23 -18.58 -8.83 -30.97
N GLY A 24 -18.27 -8.97 -32.26
CA GLY A 24 -17.43 -10.04 -32.79
C GLY A 24 -16.00 -10.00 -32.24
N LEU A 25 -15.40 -8.80 -32.12
CA LEU A 25 -14.08 -8.63 -31.52
C LEU A 25 -14.08 -9.04 -30.05
N VAL A 26 -15.02 -8.53 -29.24
CA VAL A 26 -15.16 -8.90 -27.82
C VAL A 26 -15.37 -10.41 -27.67
N ASN A 27 -16.24 -11.00 -28.49
CA ASN A 27 -16.46 -12.45 -28.49
C ASN A 27 -15.16 -13.21 -28.79
N SER A 28 -14.40 -12.77 -29.80
CA SER A 28 -13.12 -13.40 -30.16
C SER A 28 -12.06 -13.31 -29.05
N THR A 29 -12.03 -12.22 -28.28
CA THR A 29 -11.06 -12.04 -27.18
C THR A 29 -11.49 -12.71 -25.88
N SER A 30 -12.80 -12.92 -25.68
CA SER A 30 -13.37 -13.55 -24.48
C SER A 30 -12.80 -14.95 -24.20
N HIS A 31 -12.38 -15.66 -25.25
CA HIS A 31 -11.83 -17.00 -25.17
C HIS A 31 -10.29 -17.05 -25.07
N VAL A 32 -9.61 -15.92 -25.27
CA VAL A 32 -8.14 -15.84 -25.31
C VAL A 32 -7.53 -15.77 -23.90
N ILE A 33 -8.33 -15.38 -22.89
CA ILE A 33 -7.93 -15.32 -21.49
C ILE A 33 -8.89 -16.19 -20.69
N ALA A 34 -8.45 -17.39 -20.33
CA ALA A 34 -9.23 -18.32 -19.50
C ALA A 34 -8.79 -18.25 -18.04
N ASN A 35 -9.76 -18.39 -17.13
CA ASN A 35 -9.46 -18.67 -15.74
C ASN A 35 -9.11 -20.14 -15.59
N GLU A 36 -8.02 -20.40 -14.90
CA GLU A 36 -7.58 -21.74 -14.56
C GLU A 36 -7.28 -21.81 -13.07
N PRO A 37 -7.33 -23.01 -12.46
CA PRO A 37 -6.83 -23.21 -11.11
C PRO A 37 -5.36 -22.80 -11.02
N ARG A 38 -5.03 -21.93 -10.06
CA ARG A 38 -3.66 -21.44 -9.85
C ARG A 38 -3.17 -21.83 -8.46
N THR A 39 -1.88 -22.14 -8.38
CA THR A 39 -1.21 -22.41 -7.11
C THR A 39 0.11 -21.66 -7.01
N LEU A 40 0.60 -21.54 -5.78
CA LEU A 40 1.96 -21.12 -5.45
C LEU A 40 2.56 -22.13 -4.48
N GLU A 41 3.74 -22.63 -4.79
CA GLU A 41 4.50 -23.48 -3.87
C GLU A 41 5.49 -22.61 -3.08
N VAL A 42 5.46 -22.73 -1.75
CA VAL A 42 6.42 -22.10 -0.85
C VAL A 42 6.89 -23.13 0.17
N ASN A 43 8.20 -23.40 0.18
CA ASN A 43 8.85 -24.36 1.09
C ASN A 43 8.17 -25.76 1.06
N GLY A 44 7.85 -26.26 -0.14
CA GLY A 44 7.20 -27.58 -0.31
C GLY A 44 5.71 -27.64 0.01
N LYS A 45 5.09 -26.51 0.42
CA LYS A 45 3.64 -26.41 0.65
C LYS A 45 2.98 -25.66 -0.49
N ILE A 46 1.88 -26.21 -1.00
CA ILE A 46 1.07 -25.64 -2.08
C ILE A 46 -0.03 -24.77 -1.48
N TYR A 47 -0.15 -23.53 -1.97
CA TYR A 47 -1.21 -22.59 -1.61
C TYR A 47 -2.12 -22.39 -2.81
N PRO A 48 -3.45 -22.57 -2.67
CA PRO A 48 -4.39 -22.20 -3.72
C PRO A 48 -4.38 -20.68 -3.90
N LEU A 49 -4.43 -20.23 -5.15
CA LEU A 49 -4.66 -18.83 -5.49
C LEU A 49 -6.04 -18.72 -6.17
N ASN A 50 -6.60 -17.51 -6.22
CA ASN A 50 -7.80 -17.26 -7.01
C ASN A 50 -7.60 -17.77 -8.44
N ASP A 51 -8.62 -18.40 -9.01
CA ASP A 51 -8.62 -18.77 -10.41
C ASP A 51 -8.35 -17.55 -11.30
N GLY A 52 -7.59 -17.77 -12.35
CA GLY A 52 -7.14 -16.67 -13.20
C GLY A 52 -6.28 -17.16 -14.35
N PRO A 53 -5.87 -16.25 -15.23
CA PRO A 53 -4.99 -16.61 -16.33
C PRO A 53 -3.60 -17.04 -15.83
N VAL A 54 -3.02 -17.99 -16.54
CA VAL A 54 -1.68 -18.53 -16.28
C VAL A 54 -0.71 -17.94 -17.29
N PHE A 55 0.46 -17.51 -16.81
CA PHE A 55 1.54 -17.07 -17.69
C PHE A 55 2.00 -18.22 -18.59
N ARG A 56 1.69 -18.12 -19.89
CA ARG A 56 2.24 -18.98 -20.93
C ARG A 56 2.76 -18.13 -22.08
N ASN A 57 3.99 -18.41 -22.51
CA ASN A 57 4.62 -17.63 -23.57
C ASN A 57 3.73 -17.61 -24.83
N GLY A 58 3.60 -16.44 -25.46
CA GLY A 58 2.73 -16.24 -26.63
C GLY A 58 1.26 -15.93 -26.33
N THR A 59 0.77 -16.10 -25.10
CA THR A 59 -0.61 -15.71 -24.71
C THR A 59 -0.76 -14.20 -24.54
N LEU A 60 -1.99 -13.70 -24.67
CA LEU A 60 -2.31 -12.27 -24.44
C LEU A 60 -1.94 -11.84 -23.01
N TYR A 61 -2.19 -12.70 -22.02
CA TYR A 61 -1.82 -12.43 -20.63
C TYR A 61 -0.30 -12.30 -20.43
N ALA A 62 0.50 -13.18 -21.05
CA ALA A 62 1.96 -13.07 -20.99
C ALA A 62 2.48 -11.80 -21.69
N GLN A 63 1.91 -11.43 -22.83
CA GLN A 63 2.26 -10.18 -23.52
C GLN A 63 1.99 -8.95 -22.63
N GLN A 64 0.84 -8.93 -21.96
CA GLN A 64 0.49 -7.84 -21.05
C GLN A 64 1.43 -7.79 -19.84
N ILE A 65 1.77 -8.93 -19.22
CA ILE A 65 2.79 -8.99 -18.15
C ILE A 65 4.12 -8.42 -18.63
N MET A 66 4.61 -8.81 -19.81
CA MET A 66 5.90 -8.35 -20.33
C MET A 66 5.93 -6.83 -20.55
N LYS A 67 4.87 -6.26 -21.14
CA LYS A 67 4.69 -4.80 -21.31
C LYS A 67 4.73 -4.07 -19.97
N GLN A 68 4.02 -4.60 -18.97
CA GLN A 68 3.98 -4.02 -17.63
C GLN A 68 5.34 -4.11 -16.91
N LEU A 69 6.03 -5.25 -17.03
CA LEU A 69 7.35 -5.46 -16.44
C LEU A 69 8.39 -4.48 -17.00
N GLU A 70 8.31 -4.12 -18.27
CA GLU A 70 9.18 -3.11 -18.87
C GLU A 70 9.05 -1.76 -18.14
N VAL A 71 7.81 -1.29 -17.93
CA VAL A 71 7.54 -0.04 -17.21
C VAL A 71 8.00 -0.14 -15.75
N ILE A 72 7.65 -1.23 -15.05
CA ILE A 72 8.06 -1.45 -13.65
C ILE A 72 9.58 -1.44 -13.52
N ARG A 73 10.31 -2.11 -14.42
CA ARG A 73 11.78 -2.14 -14.42
C ARG A 73 12.38 -0.78 -14.74
N SER A 74 11.76 0.00 -15.62
CA SER A 74 12.20 1.38 -15.90
C SER A 74 12.14 2.31 -14.69
N MET A 75 11.29 1.97 -13.71
CA MET A 75 11.17 2.70 -12.44
C MET A 75 12.09 2.14 -11.34
N ALA A 76 12.88 1.08 -11.58
CA ALA A 76 13.78 0.56 -10.56
C ALA A 76 14.86 1.60 -10.19
N ASN A 77 15.24 1.69 -8.91
CA ASN A 77 16.39 2.51 -8.51
C ASN A 77 17.69 1.73 -8.83
N PRO A 78 18.50 2.14 -9.82
CA PRO A 78 19.70 1.38 -10.20
C PRO A 78 20.73 1.32 -9.07
N LYS A 79 20.68 2.25 -8.11
CA LYS A 79 21.63 2.32 -7.00
C LYS A 79 21.39 1.23 -5.95
N VAL A 80 20.20 0.62 -5.91
CA VAL A 80 19.86 -0.41 -4.91
C VAL A 80 20.18 -1.84 -5.35
N VAL A 81 20.66 -2.05 -6.58
CA VAL A 81 20.98 -3.39 -7.12
C VAL A 81 21.98 -4.13 -6.21
N ASP A 82 23.04 -3.43 -5.76
CA ASP A 82 24.07 -3.99 -4.88
C ASP A 82 23.85 -3.66 -3.39
N ILE A 83 22.64 -3.24 -2.98
CA ILE A 83 22.41 -2.71 -1.64
C ILE A 83 22.75 -3.73 -0.54
N LYS A 84 22.47 -5.02 -0.76
CA LYS A 84 22.86 -6.07 0.20
C LYS A 84 24.36 -6.13 0.44
N LYS A 85 25.14 -6.06 -0.64
CA LYS A 85 26.61 -6.06 -0.57
C LYS A 85 27.11 -4.85 0.21
N ARG A 86 26.60 -3.66 -0.12
CA ARG A 86 26.96 -2.41 0.56
C ARG A 86 26.63 -2.43 2.05
N VAL A 87 25.44 -2.92 2.42
CA VAL A 87 25.04 -3.06 3.83
C VAL A 87 25.98 -4.01 4.56
N ARG A 88 26.35 -5.15 3.97
CA ARG A 88 27.33 -6.08 4.57
C ARG A 88 28.69 -5.43 4.77
N GLU A 89 29.18 -4.68 3.78
CA GLU A 89 30.45 -3.94 3.89
C GLU A 89 30.41 -2.89 5.01
N ILE A 90 29.31 -2.14 5.13
CA ILE A 90 29.12 -1.17 6.21
C ILE A 90 29.19 -1.86 7.58
N ILE A 91 28.45 -2.96 7.75
CA ILE A 91 28.45 -3.74 9.00
C ILE A 91 29.85 -4.27 9.31
N LEU A 92 30.54 -4.88 8.34
CA LEU A 92 31.89 -5.44 8.52
C LEU A 92 32.98 -4.39 8.77
N SER A 93 32.80 -3.18 8.23
CA SER A 93 33.75 -2.07 8.43
C SER A 93 33.79 -1.56 9.88
N SER A 94 32.78 -1.90 10.69
CA SER A 94 32.71 -1.61 12.13
C SER A 94 33.59 -2.55 12.96
N LYS A 95 34.81 -2.84 12.49
CA LYS A 95 35.75 -3.83 13.08
C LYS A 95 35.87 -3.66 14.60
N GLY A 96 35.55 -4.72 15.34
CA GLY A 96 35.80 -4.83 16.78
C GLY A 96 34.59 -4.62 17.69
N ASP A 97 33.47 -4.10 17.20
CA ASP A 97 32.21 -4.03 17.97
C ASP A 97 31.16 -4.96 17.37
N THR A 98 31.13 -6.19 17.85
CA THR A 98 30.11 -7.20 17.48
C THR A 98 28.79 -6.98 18.21
N ARG A 99 28.67 -5.94 19.06
CA ARG A 99 27.45 -5.69 19.82
C ARG A 99 26.40 -5.07 18.91
N VAL A 100 25.20 -5.64 18.97
CA VAL A 100 24.00 -5.03 18.42
C VAL A 100 23.66 -3.81 19.27
N THR A 101 23.84 -2.61 18.71
CA THR A 101 23.44 -1.34 19.30
C THR A 101 22.50 -0.60 18.35
N VAL A 102 21.71 0.34 18.86
CA VAL A 102 20.91 1.25 18.03
C VAL A 102 21.80 1.94 16.98
N GLU A 103 22.97 2.41 17.40
CA GLU A 103 23.94 3.10 16.55
C GLU A 103 24.46 2.21 15.41
N SER A 104 24.60 0.90 15.64
CA SER A 104 24.99 -0.05 14.61
C SER A 104 23.98 -0.08 13.45
N TYR A 105 22.68 0.06 13.72
CA TYR A 105 21.66 0.15 12.67
C TYR A 105 21.61 1.53 12.02
N HIS A 106 21.70 2.61 12.80
CA HIS A 106 21.68 3.98 12.28
C HIS A 106 22.83 4.23 11.30
N LYS A 107 24.02 3.70 11.58
CA LYS A 107 25.18 3.76 10.66
C LYS A 107 24.88 3.20 9.28
N VAL A 108 24.07 2.14 9.17
CA VAL A 108 23.67 1.57 7.87
C VAL A 108 22.88 2.61 7.07
N TYR A 109 21.84 3.18 7.65
CA TYR A 109 20.99 4.15 6.95
C TYR A 109 21.75 5.44 6.62
N ALA A 110 22.54 5.96 7.57
CA ALA A 110 23.36 7.15 7.37
C ALA A 110 24.42 6.95 6.28
N ALA A 111 25.08 5.78 6.23
CA ALA A 111 26.07 5.48 5.20
C ALA A 111 25.45 5.32 3.81
N LEU A 112 24.25 4.71 3.71
CA LEU A 112 23.51 4.59 2.45
C LEU A 112 23.08 5.96 1.91
N GLU A 113 22.59 6.85 2.77
CA GLU A 113 22.23 8.21 2.38
C GLU A 113 23.45 9.04 2.00
N LYS A 114 24.54 8.98 2.78
CA LYS A 114 25.81 9.64 2.47
C LYS A 114 26.39 9.18 1.13
N ALA A 115 26.23 7.91 0.79
CA ALA A 115 26.61 7.36 -0.50
C ALA A 115 25.60 7.66 -1.64
N ASN A 116 24.57 8.46 -1.36
CA ASN A 116 23.49 8.82 -2.28
C ASN A 116 22.79 7.58 -2.89
N VAL A 117 22.69 6.48 -2.14
CA VAL A 117 22.03 5.23 -2.57
C VAL A 117 20.53 5.33 -2.37
N ILE A 118 20.13 5.66 -1.14
CA ILE A 118 18.75 5.79 -0.70
C ILE A 118 18.69 6.71 0.53
N VAL A 119 17.64 7.52 0.65
CA VAL A 119 17.44 8.46 1.78
C VAL A 119 17.25 7.73 3.09
N GLN A 120 17.55 8.39 4.22
CA GLN A 120 17.22 7.82 5.52
C GLN A 120 15.70 7.62 5.67
N PRO A 121 15.26 6.49 6.23
CA PRO A 121 13.86 6.25 6.45
C PRO A 121 13.33 7.15 7.58
N LYS A 122 12.02 7.46 7.58
CA LYS A 122 11.45 8.41 8.55
C LYS A 122 11.26 7.77 9.93
N SER A 123 11.14 6.44 10.03
CA SER A 123 10.98 5.71 11.30
C SER A 123 12.29 5.35 11.99
N ILE A 124 13.29 6.22 11.93
CA ILE A 124 14.55 6.08 12.69
C ILE A 124 14.51 6.75 14.07
N ASP A 125 13.45 7.55 14.34
CA ASP A 125 13.15 8.06 15.68
C ASP A 125 12.07 7.19 16.33
N ASN A 126 12.31 6.76 17.56
CA ASN A 126 11.40 5.95 18.37
C ASN A 126 10.79 6.70 19.56
N SER A 127 10.87 8.03 19.58
CA SER A 127 10.10 8.86 20.52
C SER A 127 8.61 8.53 20.48
N ASP A 128 7.89 8.75 21.58
CA ASP A 128 6.43 8.55 21.63
C ASP A 128 5.71 9.43 20.59
N ALA A 129 6.23 10.64 20.35
CA ALA A 129 5.75 11.53 19.31
C ALA A 129 5.90 10.92 17.90
N SER A 130 7.08 10.40 17.56
CA SER A 130 7.31 9.69 16.29
C SER A 130 6.48 8.43 16.17
N PHE A 131 6.39 7.65 17.24
CA PHE A 131 5.55 6.46 17.30
C PHE A 131 4.08 6.81 16.99
N GLY A 132 3.52 7.83 17.65
CA GLY A 132 2.17 8.31 17.38
C GLY A 132 1.99 8.85 15.96
N ALA A 133 2.89 9.74 15.51
CA ALA A 133 2.83 10.39 14.21
C ALA A 133 2.87 9.40 13.04
N MET A 134 3.61 8.29 13.17
CA MET A 134 3.61 7.21 12.19
C MET A 134 2.22 6.63 11.96
N ARG A 135 1.39 6.49 13.01
CA ARG A 135 0.00 5.99 12.90
C ARG A 135 -0.97 7.05 12.39
N LEU A 136 -0.55 8.30 12.25
CA LEU A 136 -1.31 9.34 11.55
C LEU A 136 -0.99 9.40 10.06
N GLY A 137 -0.01 8.62 9.57
CA GLY A 137 0.46 8.66 8.19
C GLY A 137 0.96 7.31 7.70
N ILE A 138 2.29 7.13 7.69
CA ILE A 138 3.02 5.98 7.11
C ILE A 138 2.48 4.61 7.55
N LYS A 139 1.94 4.51 8.77
CA LYS A 139 1.37 3.29 9.38
C LYS A 139 -0.07 3.45 9.86
N GLY A 140 -0.80 4.43 9.32
CA GLY A 140 -2.15 4.76 9.79
C GLY A 140 -3.28 3.86 9.28
N TYR A 141 -2.97 2.85 8.48
CA TYR A 141 -3.99 2.03 7.81
C TYR A 141 -4.87 1.22 8.77
N ASN A 142 -4.40 0.90 9.98
CA ASN A 142 -5.15 0.12 10.99
C ASN A 142 -5.63 0.98 12.19
N LEU A 143 -5.48 2.30 12.15
CA LEU A 143 -5.96 3.15 13.23
C LEU A 143 -7.50 3.30 13.15
N LYS A 144 -8.19 3.09 14.27
CA LYS A 144 -9.64 3.31 14.40
C LYS A 144 -10.03 3.91 15.74
N LEU A 145 -11.14 4.63 15.75
CA LEU A 145 -11.77 5.17 16.95
C LEU A 145 -12.22 4.03 17.87
N VAL A 146 -11.98 4.18 19.17
CA VAL A 146 -12.58 3.32 20.20
C VAL A 146 -13.99 3.80 20.47
N ARG A 147 -15.00 2.96 20.18
CA ARG A 147 -16.41 3.25 20.49
C ARG A 147 -16.76 2.83 21.92
N ASP A 148 -17.97 3.18 22.37
CA ASP A 148 -18.43 2.87 23.72
C ASP A 148 -18.32 1.37 24.02
N SER A 149 -17.76 1.04 25.20
CA SER A 149 -17.45 -0.33 25.68
C SER A 149 -16.40 -1.13 24.88
N GLU A 150 -15.98 -0.67 23.70
CA GLU A 150 -14.90 -1.33 22.97
C GLU A 150 -13.59 -1.24 23.76
N TYR A 151 -12.85 -2.36 23.79
CA TYR A 151 -11.56 -2.48 24.49
C TYR A 151 -11.60 -2.15 25.99
N SER A 152 -12.77 -2.16 26.64
CA SER A 152 -12.91 -1.92 28.08
C SER A 152 -12.00 -2.81 28.93
N LYS A 153 -11.85 -4.09 28.56
CA LYS A 153 -10.90 -5.01 29.22
C LYS A 153 -9.42 -4.59 29.17
N TYR A 154 -9.06 -3.57 28.39
CA TYR A 154 -7.70 -3.03 28.33
C TYR A 154 -7.67 -1.60 28.87
N ILE A 155 -8.61 -0.76 28.43
CA ILE A 155 -8.65 0.67 28.74
C ILE A 155 -9.09 0.90 30.19
N ASP A 156 -10.02 0.12 30.73
CA ASP A 156 -10.58 0.36 32.07
C ASP A 156 -9.59 -0.08 33.18
N HIS A 157 -8.50 -0.75 32.81
CA HIS A 157 -7.37 -1.04 33.71
C HIS A 157 -6.34 0.10 33.79
N LEU A 158 -6.44 1.12 32.94
CA LEU A 158 -5.61 2.31 33.03
C LEU A 158 -6.21 3.27 34.04
N SER A 159 -5.37 3.89 34.88
CA SER A 159 -5.86 4.97 35.75
C SER A 159 -5.93 6.30 34.99
N ASP A 160 -6.93 7.13 35.32
CA ASP A 160 -7.04 8.49 34.77
C ASP A 160 -5.75 9.30 35.00
N ALA A 161 -5.08 9.10 36.14
CA ALA A 161 -3.83 9.77 36.45
C ALA A 161 -2.69 9.39 35.49
N GLN A 162 -2.54 8.11 35.17
CA GLN A 162 -1.51 7.65 34.22
C GLN A 162 -1.76 8.16 32.81
N VAL A 163 -3.02 8.14 32.36
CA VAL A 163 -3.37 8.66 31.04
C VAL A 163 -3.19 10.17 30.98
N ALA A 164 -3.60 10.88 32.03
CA ALA A 164 -3.42 12.32 32.11
C ALA A 164 -1.94 12.72 32.09
N ASP A 165 -1.07 12.01 32.81
CA ASP A 165 0.37 12.22 32.80
C ASP A 165 0.95 11.99 31.39
N ALA A 166 0.65 10.84 30.78
CA ALA A 166 1.12 10.50 29.43
C ALA A 166 0.63 11.47 28.34
N CYS A 167 -0.55 12.06 28.52
CA CYS A 167 -1.12 13.01 27.57
C CYS A 167 -0.82 14.48 27.88
N GLY A 168 -0.08 14.78 28.97
CA GLY A 168 0.17 16.16 29.41
C GLY A 168 -1.11 16.91 29.83
N TRP A 169 -2.11 16.19 30.34
CA TRP A 169 -3.39 16.75 30.75
C TRP A 169 -3.33 17.23 32.21
N HIS A 170 -2.91 18.48 32.40
CA HIS A 170 -2.66 19.03 33.75
C HIS A 170 -3.92 19.53 34.48
N SER A 171 -5.05 19.76 33.79
CA SER A 171 -6.30 20.16 34.45
C SER A 171 -7.11 18.94 34.88
N LYS A 172 -7.72 18.97 36.08
CA LYS A 172 -8.68 17.94 36.51
C LYS A 172 -10.07 18.31 36.01
N SER A 173 -10.43 17.84 34.82
CA SER A 173 -11.75 18.01 34.23
C SER A 173 -12.25 16.68 33.69
N GLN A 174 -13.55 16.56 33.42
CA GLN A 174 -14.07 15.35 32.79
C GLN A 174 -13.37 15.06 31.44
N LYS A 175 -12.92 16.09 30.72
CA LYS A 175 -12.17 15.96 29.46
C LYS A 175 -10.77 15.39 29.62
N THR A 176 -10.24 15.32 30.83
CA THR A 176 -8.92 14.76 31.12
C THR A 176 -9.00 13.39 31.82
N GLN A 177 -10.20 12.83 31.87
CA GLN A 177 -10.46 11.44 32.26
C GLN A 177 -10.64 10.56 31.02
N ILE A 178 -10.36 9.27 31.16
CA ILE A 178 -10.54 8.27 30.10
C ILE A 178 -11.99 8.27 29.59
N SER A 179 -12.95 8.36 30.50
CA SER A 179 -14.39 8.40 30.18
C SER A 179 -14.77 9.61 29.33
N GLY A 180 -14.28 10.80 29.65
CA GLY A 180 -14.52 11.99 28.83
C GLY A 180 -13.73 11.99 27.53
N ALA A 181 -12.51 11.45 27.51
CA ALA A 181 -11.75 11.27 26.27
C ALA A 181 -12.45 10.31 25.30
N ARG A 182 -13.08 9.23 25.79
CA ARG A 182 -13.94 8.35 24.98
C ARG A 182 -15.16 9.11 24.43
N LYS A 183 -15.90 9.79 25.30
CA LYS A 183 -17.09 10.58 24.92
C LYS A 183 -16.77 11.65 23.86
N ASP A 184 -15.58 12.22 23.93
CA ASP A 184 -15.11 13.24 22.98
C ASP A 184 -14.42 12.65 21.73
N HIS A 185 -14.44 11.33 21.55
CA HIS A 185 -13.80 10.62 20.43
C HIS A 185 -12.28 10.84 20.30
N ARG A 186 -11.57 10.90 21.42
CA ARG A 186 -10.11 11.15 21.48
C ARG A 186 -9.26 9.90 21.73
N ILE A 187 -9.88 8.72 21.83
CA ILE A 187 -9.16 7.45 22.01
C ILE A 187 -9.22 6.64 20.72
N PHE A 188 -8.03 6.33 20.18
CA PHE A 188 -7.87 5.51 18.99
C PHE A 188 -7.00 4.30 19.29
N VAL A 189 -7.21 3.22 18.55
CA VAL A 189 -6.48 1.96 18.70
C VAL A 189 -6.01 1.46 17.34
N SER A 190 -4.82 0.86 17.31
CA SER A 190 -4.39 -0.03 16.23
C SER A 190 -4.49 -1.46 16.74
N ASP A 191 -5.44 -2.23 16.22
CA ASP A 191 -5.75 -3.56 16.73
C ASP A 191 -5.09 -4.65 15.89
N PHE A 192 -4.11 -5.32 16.47
CA PHE A 192 -3.40 -6.47 15.88
C PHE A 192 -3.75 -7.79 16.59
N SER A 193 -4.77 -7.82 17.47
CA SER A 193 -5.11 -9.01 18.28
C SER A 193 -5.34 -10.27 17.47
N LYS A 194 -5.89 -10.10 16.26
CA LYS A 194 -6.17 -11.17 15.31
C LYS A 194 -4.92 -11.68 14.57
N HIS A 195 -3.74 -11.07 14.73
CA HIS A 195 -2.49 -11.56 14.15
C HIS A 195 -1.98 -12.84 14.84
N ARG A 196 -2.42 -13.10 16.09
CA ARG A 196 -2.07 -14.30 16.86
C ARG A 196 -2.64 -15.59 16.24
N GLU A 197 -3.62 -15.46 15.36
CA GLU A 197 -4.37 -16.54 14.71
C GLU A 197 -3.68 -17.12 13.46
N TYR A 198 -2.51 -16.58 13.06
CA TYR A 198 -1.80 -17.04 11.85
C TYR A 198 -0.58 -17.91 12.15
N THR A 199 -0.30 -18.16 13.44
CA THR A 199 0.70 -19.13 13.91
C THR A 199 0.13 -20.54 14.09
N ASP A 200 -1.19 -20.69 14.30
CA ASP A 200 -1.92 -21.95 14.47
C ASP A 200 -3.26 -21.90 13.70
N GLU A 201 -3.80 -23.04 13.25
CA GLU A 201 -4.91 -23.21 12.26
C GLU A 201 -6.28 -22.56 12.55
N ALA A 202 -6.43 -21.71 13.57
CA ALA A 202 -7.70 -21.06 13.88
C ALA A 202 -7.63 -19.59 13.47
N ALA A 203 -8.30 -19.21 12.38
CA ALA A 203 -8.52 -17.80 12.04
C ALA A 203 -9.98 -17.48 11.78
N GLN A 204 -10.48 -16.43 12.43
CA GLN A 204 -11.74 -15.76 12.09
C GLN A 204 -11.55 -14.24 11.85
N HIS A 205 -12.11 -13.79 10.73
CA HIS A 205 -12.52 -12.42 10.38
C HIS A 205 -11.50 -11.25 10.51
N GLN A 206 -10.86 -10.85 9.39
CA GLN A 206 -10.16 -9.57 9.23
C GLN A 206 -10.45 -8.96 7.85
N LYS A 207 -10.17 -7.66 7.67
CA LYS A 207 -10.30 -6.97 6.38
C LYS A 207 -8.97 -6.35 6.01
N TYR A 208 -8.01 -7.16 5.58
CA TYR A 208 -6.85 -6.67 4.85
C TYR A 208 -6.64 -7.48 3.59
N VAL A 209 -6.87 -6.86 2.44
CA VAL A 209 -6.56 -7.47 1.14
C VAL A 209 -5.63 -6.58 0.36
N PRO A 210 -4.54 -7.14 -0.18
CA PRO A 210 -3.72 -6.44 -1.16
C PRO A 210 -4.60 -5.94 -2.29
N ILE A 211 -4.60 -4.63 -2.50
CA ILE A 211 -5.39 -3.91 -3.50
C ILE A 211 -5.35 -4.59 -4.88
N HIS A 212 -4.19 -5.13 -5.25
CA HIS A 212 -3.99 -5.88 -6.49
C HIS A 212 -4.99 -7.04 -6.66
N MET A 213 -5.29 -7.79 -5.59
CA MET A 213 -6.15 -8.96 -5.67
C MET A 213 -7.61 -8.63 -5.97
N MET A 214 -8.08 -7.42 -5.66
CA MET A 214 -9.41 -6.96 -6.09
C MET A 214 -9.42 -6.56 -7.56
N SER A 215 -8.37 -5.89 -8.02
CA SER A 215 -8.32 -5.30 -9.36
C SER A 215 -8.04 -6.33 -10.45
N ILE A 216 -7.26 -7.38 -10.16
CA ILE A 216 -6.85 -8.40 -11.15
C ILE A 216 -8.04 -9.14 -11.74
N PRO A 217 -8.99 -9.71 -10.95
CA PRO A 217 -10.18 -10.35 -11.52
C PRO A 217 -11.04 -9.39 -12.34
N VAL A 218 -11.17 -8.13 -11.89
CA VAL A 218 -11.90 -7.10 -12.63
C VAL A 218 -11.23 -6.82 -13.98
N GLN A 219 -9.90 -6.70 -14.01
CA GLN A 219 -9.15 -6.48 -15.25
C GLN A 219 -9.28 -7.66 -16.21
N VAL A 220 -9.24 -8.90 -15.70
CA VAL A 220 -9.47 -10.12 -16.50
C VAL A 220 -10.87 -10.09 -17.13
N GLU A 221 -11.91 -9.79 -16.35
CA GLU A 221 -13.27 -9.72 -16.88
C GLU A 221 -13.47 -8.55 -17.84
N MET A 222 -12.83 -7.41 -17.62
CA MET A 222 -12.80 -6.30 -18.59
C MET A 222 -12.24 -6.75 -19.93
N MET A 223 -11.12 -7.48 -19.94
CA MET A 223 -10.51 -8.02 -21.17
C MET A 223 -11.40 -9.04 -21.89
N ARG A 224 -12.28 -9.73 -21.15
CA ARG A 224 -13.20 -10.74 -21.69
C ARG A 224 -14.50 -10.15 -22.23
N SER A 225 -14.97 -9.04 -21.65
CA SER A 225 -16.35 -8.58 -21.82
C SER A 225 -16.50 -7.18 -22.41
N MET A 226 -15.40 -6.44 -22.61
CA MET A 226 -15.44 -5.06 -23.05
C MET A 226 -14.47 -4.79 -24.20
N ALA A 227 -14.87 -3.91 -25.11
CA ALA A 227 -13.97 -3.39 -26.12
C ALA A 227 -12.96 -2.42 -25.49
N THR A 228 -11.72 -2.43 -25.98
CA THR A 228 -10.62 -1.64 -25.39
C THR A 228 -10.80 -0.13 -25.53
N ASN A 229 -11.60 0.31 -26.51
CA ASN A 229 -12.00 1.70 -26.72
C ASN A 229 -13.25 2.10 -25.92
N HIS A 230 -13.83 1.21 -25.11
CA HIS A 230 -14.89 1.58 -24.19
C HIS A 230 -14.32 2.55 -23.13
N PRO A 231 -14.95 3.72 -22.85
CA PRO A 231 -14.40 4.72 -21.92
C PRO A 231 -14.04 4.16 -20.53
N ILE A 232 -14.90 3.31 -19.97
CA ILE A 232 -14.63 2.64 -18.68
C ILE A 232 -13.48 1.63 -18.79
N TYR A 233 -13.34 0.92 -19.92
CA TYR A 233 -12.21 0.02 -20.11
C TYR A 233 -10.90 0.81 -20.11
N ALA A 234 -10.82 1.84 -20.96
CA ALA A 234 -9.64 2.67 -21.10
C ALA A 234 -9.24 3.33 -19.77
N LEU A 235 -10.22 3.84 -19.01
CA LEU A 235 -9.97 4.44 -17.70
C LEU A 235 -9.45 3.43 -16.67
N LEU A 236 -10.13 2.30 -16.50
CA LEU A 236 -9.73 1.32 -15.50
C LEU A 236 -8.42 0.61 -15.87
N ASP A 237 -8.21 0.25 -17.14
CA ASP A 237 -6.97 -0.37 -17.60
C ASP A 237 -5.76 0.56 -17.39
N TYR A 238 -5.95 1.88 -17.58
CA TYR A 238 -4.94 2.88 -17.29
C TYR A 238 -4.55 2.94 -15.81
N HIS A 239 -5.50 2.83 -14.88
CA HIS A 239 -5.21 2.80 -13.45
C HIS A 239 -4.81 1.41 -12.92
N PHE A 240 -5.18 0.34 -13.62
CA PHE A 240 -4.82 -1.04 -13.28
C PHE A 240 -3.52 -1.49 -13.96
N PHE A 241 -2.88 -0.59 -14.69
CA PHE A 241 -1.95 -0.89 -15.77
C PHE A 241 -0.96 -1.99 -15.45
N THR A 242 -0.41 -2.08 -14.25
CA THR A 242 0.70 -2.94 -13.78
C THR A 242 0.29 -4.15 -12.94
N ASN A 243 -1.00 -4.34 -12.66
CA ASN A 243 -1.46 -5.31 -11.66
C ASN A 243 -1.06 -6.77 -11.97
N PHE A 244 -1.06 -7.18 -13.24
CA PHE A 244 -0.65 -8.55 -13.62
C PHE A 244 0.84 -8.80 -13.40
N ALA A 245 1.70 -7.83 -13.74
CA ALA A 245 3.12 -7.94 -13.49
C ALA A 245 3.44 -7.92 -11.98
N LEU A 246 2.70 -7.15 -11.19
CA LEU A 246 2.86 -7.17 -9.73
C LEU A 246 2.41 -8.50 -9.12
N GLU A 247 1.30 -9.10 -9.59
CA GLU A 247 0.92 -10.46 -9.18
C GLU A 247 2.03 -11.47 -9.54
N HIS A 248 2.57 -11.37 -10.76
CA HIS A 248 3.65 -12.23 -11.22
C HIS A 248 4.91 -12.07 -10.36
N LEU A 249 5.35 -10.84 -10.07
CA LEU A 249 6.52 -10.56 -9.23
C LEU A 249 6.28 -10.94 -7.76
N ALA A 250 5.06 -10.75 -7.25
CA ALA A 250 4.70 -11.17 -5.91
C ALA A 250 4.90 -12.68 -5.75
N ARG A 251 4.50 -13.47 -6.75
CA ARG A 251 4.64 -14.93 -6.73
C ARG A 251 6.07 -15.41 -6.96
N THR A 252 6.80 -14.78 -7.89
CA THR A 252 8.11 -15.27 -8.33
C THR A 252 9.29 -14.68 -7.57
N ALA A 253 9.09 -13.56 -6.87
CA ALA A 253 10.17 -12.86 -6.16
C ALA A 253 9.82 -12.54 -4.70
N LEU A 254 8.67 -11.91 -4.41
CA LEU A 254 8.36 -11.45 -3.05
C LEU A 254 8.02 -12.61 -2.11
N PHE A 255 7.05 -13.44 -2.49
CA PHE A 255 6.56 -14.59 -1.72
C PHE A 255 7.23 -15.91 -2.14
N ALA A 256 8.38 -15.83 -2.80
CA ALA A 256 9.18 -17.01 -3.09
C ALA A 256 9.89 -17.52 -1.83
N ALA A 257 10.11 -18.84 -1.76
CA ALA A 257 10.91 -19.46 -0.71
C ALA A 257 12.30 -18.81 -0.62
N LYS A 258 12.75 -18.49 0.60
CA LYS A 258 14.05 -17.84 0.87
C LYS A 258 14.21 -16.46 0.25
N SER A 259 13.14 -15.81 -0.21
CA SER A 259 13.20 -14.40 -0.61
C SER A 259 13.65 -13.52 0.56
N ASP A 260 14.10 -12.30 0.27
CA ASP A 260 14.45 -11.33 1.32
C ASP A 260 13.25 -11.05 2.25
N TYR A 261 12.01 -11.11 1.73
CA TYR A 261 10.78 -11.02 2.53
C TYR A 261 10.57 -12.24 3.42
N ASP A 262 10.66 -13.46 2.86
CA ASP A 262 10.51 -14.72 3.60
C ASP A 262 11.50 -14.81 4.76
N GLN A 263 12.71 -14.27 4.55
CA GLN A 263 13.77 -14.26 5.54
C GLN A 263 13.63 -13.17 6.61
N THR A 264 12.73 -12.20 6.50
CA THR A 264 12.72 -11.02 7.41
C THR A 264 11.39 -10.76 8.12
N MET A 265 10.35 -11.52 7.76
CA MET A 265 9.00 -11.40 8.32
C MET A 265 8.69 -12.58 9.23
N ALA A 266 7.99 -12.36 10.34
CA ALA A 266 7.70 -13.41 11.32
C ALA A 266 6.90 -14.56 10.73
N PHE A 267 6.00 -14.25 9.79
CA PHE A 267 5.16 -15.23 9.10
C PHE A 267 5.83 -15.83 7.86
N GLY A 268 6.95 -15.26 7.42
CA GLY A 268 7.56 -15.54 6.12
C GLY A 268 6.58 -15.35 4.96
N ALA A 269 6.94 -15.84 3.78
CA ALA A 269 6.06 -15.83 2.62
C ALA A 269 4.82 -16.72 2.83
N SER A 270 5.05 -17.90 3.41
CA SER A 270 4.02 -18.92 3.66
C SER A 270 2.87 -18.42 4.55
N GLY A 271 3.17 -17.81 5.70
CA GLY A 271 2.13 -17.32 6.61
C GLY A 271 1.44 -16.06 6.08
N SER A 272 2.16 -15.20 5.36
CA SER A 272 1.56 -14.04 4.69
C SER A 272 0.57 -14.45 3.60
N LEU A 273 0.82 -15.51 2.84
CA LEU A 273 -0.17 -16.01 1.88
C LEU A 273 -1.43 -16.51 2.58
N ARG A 274 -1.32 -17.27 3.68
CA ARG A 274 -2.50 -17.71 4.47
C ARG A 274 -3.32 -16.53 4.96
N TYR A 275 -2.64 -15.53 5.52
CA TYR A 275 -3.24 -14.28 5.99
C TYR A 275 -4.04 -13.58 4.87
N ILE A 276 -3.39 -13.36 3.72
CA ILE A 276 -3.97 -12.67 2.57
C ILE A 276 -5.21 -13.42 2.04
N TYR A 277 -5.15 -14.74 1.90
CA TYR A 277 -6.27 -15.52 1.34
C TYR A 277 -7.47 -15.59 2.29
N GLN A 278 -7.23 -15.76 3.59
CA GLN A 278 -8.32 -15.75 4.57
C GLN A 278 -9.06 -14.41 4.63
N ASP A 279 -8.41 -13.32 4.24
CA ASP A 279 -9.02 -12.00 4.22
C ASP A 279 -9.71 -11.66 2.90
N PHE A 280 -9.40 -12.38 1.82
CA PHE A 280 -10.04 -12.21 0.52
C PHE A 280 -11.56 -12.36 0.58
N ASP A 281 -12.06 -13.38 1.29
CA ASP A 281 -13.50 -13.64 1.42
C ASP A 281 -14.29 -12.55 2.16
N LYS A 282 -13.60 -11.59 2.78
CA LYS A 282 -14.21 -10.54 3.62
C LYS A 282 -14.16 -9.16 2.97
N VAL A 283 -13.63 -9.08 1.76
CA VAL A 283 -13.58 -7.86 0.97
C VAL A 283 -14.93 -7.53 0.38
N SER A 284 -15.27 -6.25 0.41
CA SER A 284 -16.44 -5.74 -0.30
C SER A 284 -16.08 -4.52 -1.14
N PHE A 285 -16.62 -4.44 -2.36
CA PHE A 285 -16.61 -3.20 -3.14
C PHE A 285 -17.42 -2.07 -2.49
N GLN A 286 -18.17 -2.36 -1.41
CA GLN A 286 -18.82 -1.35 -0.59
C GLN A 286 -17.86 -0.68 0.40
N ASP A 287 -16.68 -1.25 0.65
CA ASP A 287 -15.64 -0.68 1.54
C ASP A 287 -14.86 0.45 0.82
N ASP A 288 -15.59 1.41 0.26
CA ASP A 288 -15.02 2.60 -0.39
C ASP A 288 -14.41 3.59 0.62
N PHE A 289 -13.72 4.61 0.11
CA PHE A 289 -13.04 5.58 0.99
C PHE A 289 -13.99 6.24 2.00
N PRO A 290 -15.15 6.81 1.62
CA PRO A 290 -16.11 7.35 2.60
C PRO A 290 -16.54 6.32 3.65
N THR A 291 -16.84 5.09 3.23
CA THR A 291 -17.27 4.02 4.14
C THR A 291 -16.16 3.63 5.10
N ASP A 292 -14.91 3.54 4.65
CA ASP A 292 -13.74 3.27 5.49
C ASP A 292 -13.49 4.39 6.52
N ILE A 293 -13.59 5.65 6.11
CA ILE A 293 -13.45 6.81 7.01
C ILE A 293 -14.50 6.79 8.11
N GLU A 294 -15.75 6.45 7.79
CA GLU A 294 -16.82 6.35 8.78
C GLU A 294 -16.65 5.12 9.67
N ALA A 295 -16.40 3.95 9.08
CA ALA A 295 -16.26 2.69 9.80
C ALA A 295 -15.16 2.77 10.87
N ARG A 296 -13.99 3.33 10.51
CA ARG A 296 -12.86 3.54 11.43
C ARG A 296 -13.00 4.78 12.30
N GLY A 297 -14.03 5.60 12.12
CA GLY A 297 -14.22 6.84 12.90
C GLY A 297 -13.12 7.89 12.64
N LEU A 298 -12.42 7.81 11.51
CA LEU A 298 -11.34 8.75 11.18
C LEU A 298 -11.82 10.18 10.92
N ARG A 299 -13.13 10.39 10.74
CA ARG A 299 -13.71 11.74 10.69
C ARG A 299 -13.46 12.55 11.96
N TYR A 300 -13.24 11.89 13.09
CA TYR A 300 -12.90 12.51 14.37
C TYR A 300 -11.39 12.74 14.56
N LEU A 301 -10.57 12.34 13.58
CA LEU A 301 -9.12 12.50 13.60
C LEU A 301 -8.63 13.26 12.35
N PRO A 302 -8.92 14.56 12.22
CA PRO A 302 -8.64 15.34 11.01
C PRO A 302 -7.14 15.49 10.71
N ILE A 303 -6.27 15.24 11.69
CA ILE A 303 -4.81 15.20 11.52
C ILE A 303 -4.31 13.90 10.86
N HIS A 304 -5.17 12.88 10.72
CA HIS A 304 -4.82 11.64 10.03
C HIS A 304 -4.70 11.89 8.53
N ARG A 305 -3.51 11.69 7.97
CA ARG A 305 -3.13 12.14 6.61
C ARG A 305 -3.90 11.42 5.51
N TYR A 306 -4.26 10.15 5.69
CA TYR A 306 -5.16 9.46 4.77
C TYR A 306 -6.57 10.06 4.79
N ALA A 307 -7.08 10.47 5.96
CA ALA A 307 -8.40 11.11 6.03
C ALA A 307 -8.35 12.52 5.46
N LYS A 308 -7.31 13.29 5.81
CA LYS A 308 -7.08 14.68 5.40
C LYS A 308 -6.86 14.82 3.89
N TYR A 309 -5.87 14.11 3.35
CA TYR A 309 -5.45 14.26 1.95
C TYR A 309 -6.14 13.25 1.03
N GLY A 310 -6.38 12.02 1.49
CA GLY A 310 -7.13 11.02 0.73
C GLY A 310 -8.53 11.53 0.35
N LYS A 311 -9.19 12.32 1.19
CA LYS A 311 -10.48 12.97 0.85
C LYS A 311 -10.38 13.90 -0.35
N LYS A 312 -9.26 14.64 -0.49
CA LYS A 312 -9.04 15.56 -1.62
C LYS A 312 -8.81 14.79 -2.91
N TYR A 313 -8.01 13.72 -2.87
CA TYR A 313 -7.86 12.80 -3.99
C TYR A 313 -9.18 12.13 -4.38
N TYR A 314 -9.92 11.59 -3.40
CA TYR A 314 -11.20 10.93 -3.65
C TYR A 314 -12.20 11.88 -4.33
N LYS A 315 -12.27 13.13 -3.86
CA LYS A 315 -13.10 14.17 -4.48
C LYS A 315 -12.69 14.41 -5.94
N ALA A 316 -11.41 14.62 -6.21
CA ALA A 316 -10.90 14.87 -7.56
C ALA A 316 -11.20 13.71 -8.52
N VAL A 317 -10.98 12.46 -8.08
CA VAL A 317 -11.33 11.26 -8.86
C VAL A 317 -12.83 11.20 -9.11
N LYS A 318 -13.66 11.41 -8.08
CA LYS A 318 -15.12 11.36 -8.21
C LYS A 318 -15.66 12.41 -9.18
N GLU A 319 -15.11 13.62 -9.15
CA GLU A 319 -15.47 14.71 -10.06
C GLU A 319 -15.06 14.40 -11.51
N PHE A 320 -13.92 13.74 -11.71
CA PHE A 320 -13.47 13.28 -13.03
C PHE A 320 -14.33 12.14 -13.61
N VAL A 321 -14.71 11.16 -12.78
CA VAL A 321 -15.46 9.94 -13.16
C VAL A 321 -16.97 10.18 -13.39
N THR A 322 -17.40 11.43 -13.51
CA THR A 322 -18.82 11.83 -13.54
C THR A 322 -19.68 11.12 -14.61
N SER A 323 -20.94 10.84 -14.27
CA SER A 323 -21.93 10.12 -15.11
C SER A 323 -23.37 10.44 -14.66
N SER A 324 -24.39 9.95 -15.37
CA SER A 324 -25.79 9.98 -14.92
C SER A 324 -26.14 8.82 -13.96
N ARG A 325 -25.27 7.80 -13.85
CA ARG A 325 -25.51 6.59 -13.02
C ARG A 325 -24.68 6.66 -11.74
N SER A 326 -25.32 6.94 -10.61
CA SER A 326 -24.66 7.08 -9.30
C SER A 326 -23.82 5.87 -8.90
N ASP A 327 -24.32 4.65 -9.17
CA ASP A 327 -23.64 3.42 -8.77
C ASP A 327 -22.39 3.17 -9.60
N LEU A 328 -22.41 3.55 -10.89
CA LEU A 328 -21.25 3.47 -11.75
C LEU A 328 -20.17 4.47 -11.30
N ILE A 329 -20.56 5.69 -10.94
CA ILE A 329 -19.62 6.67 -10.37
C ILE A 329 -19.00 6.11 -9.10
N LYS A 330 -19.80 5.55 -8.18
CA LYS A 330 -19.30 4.99 -6.91
C LYS A 330 -18.28 3.88 -7.17
N LEU A 331 -18.63 2.89 -8.02
CA LEU A 331 -17.76 1.76 -8.32
C LEU A 331 -16.46 2.18 -9.00
N VAL A 332 -16.53 2.98 -10.07
CA VAL A 332 -15.35 3.38 -10.83
C VAL A 332 -14.46 4.32 -10.01
N THR A 333 -15.05 5.26 -9.24
CA THR A 333 -14.29 6.10 -8.31
C THR A 333 -13.55 5.25 -7.29
N HIS A 334 -14.21 4.24 -6.71
CA HIS A 334 -13.60 3.34 -5.75
C HIS A 334 -12.41 2.60 -6.36
N LEU A 335 -12.59 1.99 -7.55
CA LEU A 335 -11.53 1.24 -8.23
C LEU A 335 -10.34 2.12 -8.63
N VAL A 336 -10.57 3.32 -9.15
CA VAL A 336 -9.50 4.28 -9.48
C VAL A 336 -8.77 4.71 -8.21
N PHE A 337 -9.50 5.10 -7.16
CA PHE A 337 -8.92 5.54 -5.89
C PHE A 337 -8.11 4.43 -5.21
N LEU A 338 -8.61 3.19 -5.27
CA LEU A 338 -7.95 2.03 -4.70
C LEU A 338 -6.54 1.87 -5.29
N ASN A 339 -6.42 1.93 -6.61
CA ASN A 339 -5.19 1.64 -7.35
C ASN A 339 -4.22 2.83 -7.43
N SER A 340 -4.74 4.06 -7.53
CA SER A 340 -3.92 5.27 -7.71
C SER A 340 -3.68 6.07 -6.42
N VAL A 341 -4.36 5.72 -5.32
CA VAL A 341 -4.27 6.48 -4.06
C VAL A 341 -4.08 5.55 -2.87
N LYS A 342 -5.07 4.71 -2.54
CA LYS A 342 -5.03 3.86 -1.34
C LYS A 342 -3.77 2.98 -1.32
N HIS A 343 -3.38 2.45 -2.47
CA HIS A 343 -2.16 1.67 -2.64
C HIS A 343 -0.93 2.40 -2.10
N HIS A 344 -0.69 3.65 -2.50
CA HIS A 344 0.52 4.39 -2.11
C HIS A 344 0.48 4.94 -0.67
N PHE A 345 -0.71 5.01 -0.05
CA PHE A 345 -0.83 5.24 1.40
C PHE A 345 -0.44 4.01 2.23
N MET A 346 -0.38 2.82 1.61
CA MET A 346 -0.13 1.55 2.28
C MET A 346 1.16 0.86 1.82
N ASN A 347 1.68 1.25 0.66
CA ASN A 347 2.79 0.61 -0.03
C ASN A 347 3.63 1.64 -0.81
N GLY A 348 4.75 1.21 -1.40
CA GLY A 348 5.71 2.08 -2.07
C GLY A 348 6.61 2.80 -1.05
N ALA A 349 6.67 4.13 -1.12
CA ALA A 349 7.56 4.92 -0.28
C ALA A 349 7.32 4.69 1.22
N VAL A 350 6.06 4.51 1.64
CA VAL A 350 5.73 4.26 3.05
C VAL A 350 6.33 2.95 3.59
N THR A 351 6.60 1.95 2.73
CA THR A 351 7.26 0.71 3.14
C THR A 351 8.71 0.97 3.57
N TRP A 352 9.50 1.70 2.76
CA TRP A 352 10.85 2.08 3.14
C TRP A 352 10.87 2.94 4.40
N HIS A 353 10.00 3.96 4.45
CA HIS A 353 9.98 4.90 5.56
C HIS A 353 9.36 4.35 6.85
N GLY A 354 8.68 3.19 6.79
CA GLY A 354 7.99 2.56 7.92
C GLY A 354 8.64 1.27 8.43
N SER A 355 9.47 0.59 7.65
CA SER A 355 10.03 -0.72 8.01
C SER A 355 11.54 -0.62 8.25
N THR A 356 11.92 -0.25 9.48
CA THR A 356 13.30 0.10 9.85
C THR A 356 13.81 -0.70 11.03
N ALA A 357 15.05 -1.16 10.95
CA ALA A 357 15.73 -1.72 12.12
C ALA A 357 16.28 -0.57 13.01
N PRO A 358 16.30 -0.73 14.35
CA PRO A 358 15.73 -1.84 15.12
C PRO A 358 14.24 -1.66 15.48
N TYR A 359 13.63 -0.52 15.17
CA TYR A 359 12.36 -0.11 15.78
C TYR A 359 11.10 -0.74 15.19
N SER A 360 11.13 -1.08 13.91
CA SER A 360 9.98 -1.57 13.16
C SER A 360 10.39 -2.63 12.16
N THR A 361 10.72 -3.80 12.69
CA THR A 361 11.05 -4.99 11.91
C THR A 361 9.82 -5.89 11.75
N GLY A 362 9.81 -6.70 10.69
CA GLY A 362 8.73 -7.65 10.42
C GLY A 362 8.67 -8.85 11.37
N ALA A 363 9.65 -8.98 12.27
CA ALA A 363 9.75 -10.09 13.22
C ALA A 363 10.45 -9.70 14.52
N ILE A 364 10.23 -10.53 15.53
CA ILE A 364 10.97 -10.61 16.79
C ILE A 364 11.87 -11.84 16.71
N TRP A 365 13.16 -11.70 17.03
CA TRP A 365 14.16 -12.67 16.57
C TRP A 365 14.72 -13.60 17.65
N ASN A 366 15.29 -13.05 18.73
CA ASN A 366 16.18 -13.87 19.56
C ASN A 366 15.59 -14.32 20.90
N LYS A 367 14.49 -13.70 21.36
CA LYS A 367 13.88 -14.01 22.66
C LYS A 367 12.35 -14.05 22.61
N PRO A 368 11.71 -14.97 23.37
CA PRO A 368 10.26 -14.94 23.56
C PRO A 368 9.86 -13.72 24.40
N LEU A 369 8.66 -13.19 24.16
CA LEU A 369 8.13 -12.05 24.90
C LEU A 369 8.06 -12.35 26.42
N PRO A 370 8.34 -11.36 27.30
CA PRO A 370 8.18 -11.54 28.74
C PRO A 370 6.74 -11.87 29.11
N THR A 371 6.56 -12.85 30.00
CA THR A 371 5.23 -13.31 30.45
C THR A 371 4.76 -12.65 31.75
N LYS A 372 5.61 -11.82 32.37
CA LYS A 372 5.33 -11.13 33.65
C LYS A 372 5.90 -9.71 33.63
N LYS A 373 5.26 -8.79 34.36
CA LYS A 373 5.76 -7.42 34.58
C LYS A 373 6.97 -7.43 35.53
N GLY A 374 7.76 -6.36 35.51
CA GLY A 374 8.93 -6.18 36.37
C GLY A 374 10.18 -6.95 35.93
N VAL A 375 10.10 -7.73 34.84
CA VAL A 375 11.24 -8.41 34.24
C VAL A 375 12.10 -7.38 33.50
N LYS A 376 13.36 -7.25 33.89
CA LYS A 376 14.32 -6.42 33.17
C LYS A 376 14.59 -7.05 31.80
N VAL A 377 14.33 -6.29 30.75
CA VAL A 377 14.59 -6.69 29.37
C VAL A 377 15.52 -5.70 28.70
N ASN A 378 16.35 -6.20 27.78
CA ASN A 378 17.01 -5.36 26.80
C ASN A 378 16.22 -5.46 25.49
N PRO A 379 15.59 -4.38 24.99
CA PRO A 379 14.84 -4.40 23.74
C PRO A 379 15.65 -4.90 22.53
N LEU A 380 16.97 -4.68 22.53
CA LEU A 380 17.84 -5.14 21.45
C LEU A 380 18.00 -6.65 21.40
N ASP A 381 17.68 -7.37 22.49
CA ASP A 381 17.64 -8.83 22.45
C ASP A 381 16.53 -9.36 21.53
N TYR A 382 15.53 -8.54 21.19
CA TYR A 382 14.41 -8.88 20.33
C TYR A 382 14.59 -8.40 18.88
N ALA A 383 15.57 -7.52 18.67
CA ALA A 383 15.83 -6.86 17.39
C ALA A 383 16.38 -7.83 16.33
N ILE A 384 16.20 -7.46 15.07
CA ILE A 384 16.75 -8.19 13.93
C ILE A 384 18.27 -8.31 14.02
N PRO A 385 18.87 -9.50 13.91
CA PRO A 385 20.31 -9.65 13.89
C PRO A 385 20.96 -8.84 12.76
N LEU A 386 22.15 -8.29 12.98
CA LEU A 386 22.83 -7.44 11.98
C LEU A 386 23.05 -8.19 10.66
N GLU A 387 23.31 -9.50 10.71
CA GLU A 387 23.47 -10.36 9.54
C GLU A 387 22.22 -10.49 8.67
N LYS A 388 21.04 -10.13 9.18
CA LYS A 388 19.74 -10.11 8.44
C LYS A 388 19.30 -8.72 8.00
N VAL A 389 20.01 -7.67 8.43
CA VAL A 389 19.77 -6.29 7.97
C VAL A 389 19.96 -6.13 6.46
N PRO A 390 20.91 -6.78 5.78
CA PRO A 390 21.01 -6.72 4.32
C PRO A 390 19.71 -7.11 3.61
N GLU A 391 19.09 -8.22 4.00
CA GLU A 391 17.83 -8.70 3.42
C GLU A 391 16.69 -7.73 3.73
N LEU A 392 16.58 -7.23 4.97
CA LEU A 392 15.54 -6.26 5.36
C LEU A 392 15.65 -4.96 4.55
N VAL A 393 16.86 -4.42 4.45
CA VAL A 393 17.11 -3.18 3.68
C VAL A 393 16.82 -3.41 2.20
N SER A 394 17.24 -4.55 1.65
CA SER A 394 17.02 -4.92 0.24
C SER A 394 15.54 -5.01 -0.11
N VAL A 395 14.75 -5.76 0.66
CA VAL A 395 13.31 -5.90 0.39
C VAL A 395 12.61 -4.54 0.47
N ASN A 396 12.87 -3.74 1.51
CA ASN A 396 12.19 -2.46 1.71
C ASN A 396 12.65 -1.38 0.71
N ALA A 397 13.93 -1.36 0.32
CA ALA A 397 14.45 -0.40 -0.65
C ALA A 397 13.83 -0.59 -2.04
N ASN A 398 13.45 -1.82 -2.42
CA ASN A 398 12.78 -2.09 -3.70
C ASN A 398 11.40 -1.43 -3.82
N PHE A 399 10.77 -1.08 -2.69
CA PHE A 399 9.50 -0.36 -2.62
C PHE A 399 9.64 1.16 -2.80
N LEU A 400 10.84 1.73 -2.59
CA LEU A 400 11.10 3.14 -2.87
C LEU A 400 11.69 3.30 -4.28
N ARG A 401 10.82 3.67 -5.23
CA ARG A 401 11.18 3.83 -6.64
C ARG A 401 11.11 5.28 -7.08
N PRO A 402 12.05 5.76 -7.92
CA PRO A 402 11.84 7.01 -8.63
C PRO A 402 10.59 6.91 -9.50
N VAL A 403 9.71 7.89 -9.37
CA VAL A 403 8.50 8.00 -10.19
C VAL A 403 8.73 9.04 -11.27
N PRO A 404 8.83 8.65 -12.55
CA PRO A 404 8.81 9.59 -13.66
C PRO A 404 7.57 10.48 -13.61
N ARG A 405 7.76 11.79 -13.81
CA ARG A 405 6.69 12.81 -13.71
C ARG A 405 5.44 12.46 -14.54
N LYS A 406 5.63 11.91 -15.75
CA LYS A 406 4.56 11.43 -16.65
C LYS A 406 3.64 10.36 -16.05
N TYR A 407 4.08 9.65 -15.00
CA TYR A 407 3.26 8.65 -14.31
C TYR A 407 2.58 9.22 -13.06
N THR A 408 2.95 10.42 -12.61
CA THR A 408 2.41 11.01 -11.38
C THR A 408 0.98 11.53 -11.58
N ALA A 409 0.27 11.75 -10.48
CA ALA A 409 -1.05 12.37 -10.50
C ALA A 409 -1.05 13.77 -11.12
N LEU A 410 0.10 14.48 -11.15
CA LEU A 410 0.21 15.79 -11.80
C LEU A 410 0.09 15.74 -13.32
N GLU A 411 0.42 14.62 -13.97
CA GLU A 411 0.44 14.50 -15.44
C GLU A 411 -0.42 13.35 -15.97
N THR A 412 -1.30 12.81 -15.13
CA THR A 412 -2.19 11.73 -15.53
C THR A 412 -3.18 12.18 -16.62
N TYR A 413 -3.63 11.29 -17.49
CA TYR A 413 -4.50 11.59 -18.65
C TYR A 413 -3.91 12.49 -19.76
N ASN A 414 -2.61 12.83 -19.72
CA ASN A 414 -1.93 13.61 -20.78
C ASN A 414 -1.49 12.77 -22.01
N ALA A 415 -2.14 11.63 -22.23
CA ALA A 415 -1.85 10.76 -23.38
C ALA A 415 -3.13 10.17 -23.96
N ALA A 416 -3.02 9.66 -25.20
CA ALA A 416 -4.07 8.88 -25.82
C ALA A 416 -4.43 7.65 -24.95
N PRO A 417 -5.70 7.24 -24.90
CA PRO A 417 -6.80 7.78 -25.70
C PRO A 417 -7.46 9.05 -25.13
N PHE A 418 -7.14 9.46 -23.90
CA PHE A 418 -7.85 10.57 -23.24
C PHE A 418 -7.68 11.91 -23.95
N THR A 419 -6.48 12.22 -24.43
CA THR A 419 -6.19 13.46 -25.18
C THR A 419 -6.88 13.51 -26.55
N ASN A 420 -7.37 12.37 -27.05
CA ASN A 420 -8.08 12.30 -28.33
C ASN A 420 -9.56 12.69 -28.18
N GLU A 421 -10.07 12.85 -26.95
CA GLU A 421 -11.44 13.21 -26.66
C GLU A 421 -11.58 14.71 -26.34
N PRO A 422 -12.11 15.55 -27.25
CA PRO A 422 -12.26 16.99 -26.99
C PRO A 422 -13.12 17.31 -25.76
N LYS A 423 -14.04 16.40 -25.41
CA LYS A 423 -14.89 16.54 -24.20
C LYS A 423 -14.10 16.36 -22.90
N LEU A 424 -12.95 15.70 -22.94
CA LEU A 424 -12.11 15.49 -21.76
C LEU A 424 -11.11 16.62 -21.53
N THR A 425 -10.90 17.54 -22.50
CA THR A 425 -9.96 18.66 -22.35
C THR A 425 -10.19 19.46 -21.07
N LYS A 426 -11.45 19.87 -20.80
CA LYS A 426 -11.79 20.63 -19.60
C LYS A 426 -11.68 19.78 -18.31
N PRO A 427 -12.29 18.60 -18.21
CA PRO A 427 -12.14 17.72 -17.03
C PRO A 427 -10.69 17.36 -16.69
N ILE A 428 -9.83 17.13 -17.70
CA ILE A 428 -8.40 16.86 -17.49
C ILE A 428 -7.71 18.09 -16.90
N ALA A 429 -7.94 19.28 -17.46
CA ALA A 429 -7.38 20.52 -16.93
C ALA A 429 -7.85 20.81 -15.48
N GLU A 430 -9.13 20.59 -15.18
CA GLU A 430 -9.68 20.73 -13.82
C GLU A 430 -9.06 19.73 -12.84
N PHE A 431 -8.83 18.49 -13.27
CA PHE A 431 -8.13 17.49 -12.48
C PHE A 431 -6.68 17.93 -12.19
N HIS A 432 -5.92 18.37 -13.20
CA HIS A 432 -4.55 18.85 -13.01
C HIS A 432 -4.47 20.06 -12.09
N ASN A 433 -5.32 21.07 -12.29
CA ASN A 433 -5.40 22.23 -11.40
C ASN A 433 -5.66 21.80 -9.95
N THR A 434 -6.51 20.79 -9.74
CA THR A 434 -6.79 20.23 -8.41
C THR A 434 -5.56 19.52 -7.84
N MET A 435 -4.81 18.75 -8.64
CA MET A 435 -3.58 18.09 -8.21
C MET A 435 -2.47 19.10 -7.90
N GLU A 436 -2.30 20.15 -8.70
CA GLU A 436 -1.33 21.21 -8.41
C GLU A 436 -1.67 21.98 -7.13
N ALA A 437 -2.95 22.28 -6.89
CA ALA A 437 -3.41 22.90 -5.65
C ALA A 437 -3.18 21.98 -4.44
N LEU A 438 -3.40 20.67 -4.62
CA LEU A 438 -3.17 19.66 -3.57
C LEU A 438 -1.67 19.52 -3.25
N GLU A 439 -0.80 19.53 -4.25
CA GLU A 439 0.67 19.54 -4.09
C GLU A 439 1.08 20.69 -3.17
N LYS A 440 0.69 21.92 -3.50
CA LYS A 440 0.98 23.12 -2.70
C LYS A 440 0.41 22.99 -1.28
N THR A 441 -0.83 22.54 -1.15
CA THR A 441 -1.48 22.33 0.15
C THR A 441 -0.69 21.38 1.04
N ILE A 442 -0.21 20.25 0.49
CA ILE A 442 0.56 19.26 1.26
C ILE A 442 1.93 19.84 1.64
N VAL A 443 2.63 20.47 0.70
CA VAL A 443 3.95 21.07 0.96
C VAL A 443 3.86 22.14 2.05
N GLU A 444 2.87 23.03 1.98
CA GLU A 444 2.67 24.10 2.96
C GLU A 444 2.19 23.60 4.33
N ALA A 445 1.38 22.54 4.36
CA ALA A 445 0.88 21.97 5.60
C ALA A 445 1.98 21.15 6.30
N GLU A 446 2.64 20.24 5.58
CA GLU A 446 3.64 19.36 6.18
C GLU A 446 4.92 20.13 6.54
N SER A 447 5.27 21.24 5.89
CA SER A 447 6.43 22.06 6.29
C SER A 447 6.31 22.69 7.68
N LYS A 448 5.09 22.70 8.25
CA LYS A 448 4.79 23.21 9.59
C LYS A 448 4.68 22.10 10.64
N GLU A 449 4.70 20.84 10.21
CA GLU A 449 4.64 19.69 11.10
C GLU A 449 6.05 19.38 11.62
N GLU A 450 6.16 19.03 12.90
CA GLU A 450 7.43 18.56 13.50
C GLU A 450 7.92 17.27 12.82
N LEU A 451 6.97 16.41 12.42
CA LEU A 451 7.22 15.13 11.77
C LEU A 451 6.49 15.08 10.42
N PRO A 452 7.06 15.70 9.37
CA PRO A 452 6.41 15.84 8.07
C PRO A 452 6.29 14.50 7.33
N ASN A 453 5.15 14.29 6.68
CA ASN A 453 4.92 13.19 5.74
C ASN A 453 4.36 13.71 4.42
N ASP A 454 5.28 13.99 3.51
CA ASP A 454 5.05 14.48 2.16
C ASP A 454 5.12 13.37 1.10
N LEU A 455 5.15 12.10 1.50
CA LEU A 455 5.24 10.95 0.60
C LEU A 455 4.00 10.75 -0.28
N ILE A 456 2.94 11.48 0.03
CA ILE A 456 1.61 11.39 -0.59
C ILE A 456 1.30 12.59 -1.49
N LYS A 457 2.32 13.41 -1.80
CA LYS A 457 2.23 14.51 -2.76
C LYS A 457 1.86 14.00 -4.16
N PRO A 458 1.00 14.71 -4.92
CA PRO A 458 0.69 14.39 -6.31
C PRO A 458 1.90 14.10 -7.19
N SER A 459 3.02 14.80 -6.98
CA SER A 459 4.30 14.57 -7.67
C SER A 459 5.00 13.24 -7.36
N LEU A 460 4.60 12.55 -6.28
CA LEU A 460 5.18 11.28 -5.85
C LEU A 460 4.22 10.10 -5.96
N MET A 461 2.97 10.36 -6.39
CA MET A 461 1.87 9.39 -6.41
C MET A 461 1.59 8.98 -7.86
N PRO A 462 2.02 7.78 -8.31
CA PRO A 462 1.68 7.31 -9.64
C PRO A 462 0.17 7.10 -9.80
N HIS A 463 -0.33 7.16 -11.02
CA HIS A 463 -1.75 6.87 -11.30
C HIS A 463 -2.07 5.37 -11.33
N PHE A 464 -1.11 4.49 -11.05
CA PHE A 464 -1.29 3.03 -10.96
C PHE A 464 -0.39 2.43 -9.87
N PRO A 465 -0.67 1.21 -9.38
CA PRO A 465 0.17 0.54 -8.39
C PRO A 465 1.53 0.20 -9.01
N PHE A 466 2.67 0.68 -8.53
CA PHE A 466 3.94 0.53 -9.26
C PHE A 466 4.90 -0.51 -8.66
N ILE A 467 4.56 -1.07 -7.49
CA ILE A 467 5.40 -2.00 -6.73
C ILE A 467 4.58 -2.83 -5.76
#